data_AF-A0A7J4DRA3-F1
#
_entry.id   AF-A0A7J4DRA3-F1
#
_cell.length_a   1.000
_cell.length_b   1.000
_cell.length_c   1.000
_cell.angle_alpha   90.00
_cell.angle_beta   90.00
_cell.angle_gamma   90.00
#
_symmetry.space_group_name_H-M   'P 1'
#
loop_
_entity.id
_entity.type
_entity.pdbx_description
1 polymer ?
#
loop_
_entity_poly.entity_id
_entity_poly.type
_entity_poly.pdbx_seq_one_letter_code
_entity_poly.pdbx_strand_id
1 'polypeptide(L)'
;MHGDLNGLRSIVKSVKDSDSILIFLGDYIDRGPSQVEVFAGLLNLALRFSENIILLRGNHEPPIGLEPFPHDYPYVLRERFGGLAEKLYELSSEAFNKLVLFAIARGEAILVHGGPPTHFEEMEVDEMFSCTDKLPRMDIVEEILWNDPFENVINLKYDIETSPKTICNYCPNKCLRTFITSCITSLGKYSRGVT
;
A
#
# COMPACT_ATOMS: atom_id res chain seq x y z
N MET A 1 -9.33 -2.25 -1.44
CA MET A 1 -9.67 -3.32 -0.45
C MET A 1 -10.56 -2.79 0.68
N HIS A 2 -10.26 -1.62 1.25
CA HIS A 2 -11.08 -0.91 2.22
C HIS A 2 -11.59 -1.79 3.35
N GLY A 3 -10.68 -2.48 4.03
CA GLY A 3 -11.04 -3.34 5.16
C GLY A 3 -11.94 -4.54 4.86
N ASP A 4 -12.09 -4.96 3.60
CA ASP A 4 -12.79 -6.22 3.26
C ASP A 4 -11.90 -7.45 3.46
N LEU A 5 -12.00 -8.04 4.66
CA LEU A 5 -11.27 -9.24 5.02
C LEU A 5 -11.74 -10.50 4.26
N ASN A 6 -13.00 -10.55 3.82
CA ASN A 6 -13.51 -11.71 3.08
C ASN A 6 -13.02 -11.68 1.64
N GLY A 7 -12.96 -10.49 1.03
CA GLY A 7 -12.30 -10.26 -0.25
C GLY A 7 -10.84 -10.69 -0.21
N LEU A 8 -10.07 -10.24 0.80
CA LEU A 8 -8.67 -10.68 0.99
C LEU A 8 -8.53 -12.20 1.01
N ARG A 9 -9.33 -12.87 1.83
CA ARG A 9 -9.30 -14.33 1.97
C ARG A 9 -9.62 -15.04 0.65
N SER A 10 -10.58 -14.51 -0.10
CA SER A 10 -10.98 -15.07 -1.39
C SER A 10 -9.87 -14.96 -2.41
N ILE A 11 -9.21 -13.79 -2.52
CA ILE A 11 -8.06 -13.56 -3.39
C ILE A 11 -6.92 -14.53 -3.03
N VAL A 12 -6.51 -14.54 -1.76
CA VAL A 12 -5.42 -15.41 -1.29
C VAL A 12 -5.73 -16.89 -1.54
N LYS A 13 -6.98 -17.32 -1.35
CA LYS A 13 -7.39 -18.70 -1.65
C LYS A 13 -7.30 -19.02 -3.13
N SER A 14 -7.66 -18.08 -4.01
CA SER A 14 -7.61 -18.30 -5.46
C SER A 14 -6.19 -18.41 -6.02
N VAL A 15 -5.19 -17.86 -5.34
CA VAL A 15 -3.78 -17.86 -5.79
C VAL A 15 -2.86 -18.73 -4.93
N LYS A 16 -3.40 -19.48 -3.97
CA LYS A 16 -2.64 -20.17 -2.93
C LYS A 16 -1.58 -21.15 -3.46
N ASP A 17 -1.86 -21.75 -4.62
CA ASP A 17 -1.02 -22.78 -5.24
C ASP A 17 -0.47 -22.35 -6.61
N SER A 18 -0.43 -21.03 -6.90
CA SER A 18 0.15 -20.51 -8.13
C SER A 18 1.53 -19.89 -7.88
N ASP A 19 2.43 -20.03 -8.86
CA ASP A 19 3.72 -19.32 -8.88
C ASP A 19 3.57 -17.85 -9.32
N SER A 20 2.37 -17.28 -9.18
CA SER A 20 2.04 -15.93 -9.64
C SER A 20 2.59 -14.87 -8.70
N ILE A 21 2.88 -13.69 -9.25
CA ILE A 21 3.12 -12.47 -8.47
C ILE A 21 1.78 -11.76 -8.31
N LEU A 22 1.37 -11.51 -7.08
CA LEU A 22 0.18 -10.75 -6.75
C LEU A 22 0.59 -9.32 -6.37
N ILE A 23 0.10 -8.37 -7.15
CA ILE A 23 0.32 -6.94 -6.94
C ILE A 23 -1.00 -6.34 -6.44
N PHE A 24 -0.98 -5.78 -5.24
CA PHE A 24 -2.10 -5.02 -4.71
C PHE A 24 -1.89 -3.53 -5.00
N LEU A 25 -2.91 -2.85 -5.51
CA LEU A 25 -2.82 -1.45 -5.96
C LEU A 25 -3.18 -0.43 -4.87
N GLY A 26 -3.07 -0.76 -3.58
CA GLY A 26 -3.40 0.15 -2.47
C GLY A 26 -4.82 0.02 -1.91
N ASP A 27 -5.19 0.98 -1.08
CA ASP A 27 -6.48 1.13 -0.41
C ASP A 27 -6.84 -0.06 0.46
N TYR A 28 -5.99 -0.32 1.44
CA TYR A 28 -6.13 -1.40 2.41
C TYR A 28 -7.02 -0.99 3.58
N ILE A 29 -6.89 0.27 4.01
CA ILE A 29 -7.59 0.83 5.14
C ILE A 29 -8.76 1.74 4.73
N ASP A 30 -9.40 2.31 5.76
CA ASP A 30 -10.62 3.12 5.69
C ASP A 30 -11.86 2.39 5.14
N ARG A 31 -13.04 2.96 5.44
CA ARG A 31 -14.39 2.58 5.00
C ARG A 31 -14.90 1.21 5.50
N GLY A 32 -14.03 0.24 5.72
CA GLY A 32 -14.40 -1.12 6.15
C GLY A 32 -14.05 -1.44 7.61
N PRO A 33 -14.80 -2.35 8.25
CA PRO A 33 -14.65 -2.64 9.68
C PRO A 33 -13.40 -3.45 10.02
N SER A 34 -12.88 -4.24 9.07
CA SER A 34 -11.69 -5.09 9.26
C SER A 34 -10.41 -4.47 8.68
N GLN A 35 -10.36 -3.14 8.55
CA GLN A 35 -9.22 -2.39 8.01
C GLN A 35 -7.89 -2.69 8.72
N VAL A 36 -7.92 -2.90 10.04
CA VAL A 36 -6.70 -3.25 10.82
C VAL A 36 -6.22 -4.66 10.49
N GLU A 37 -7.14 -5.63 10.42
CA GLU A 37 -6.82 -7.02 10.07
C GLU A 37 -6.37 -7.17 8.62
N VAL A 38 -7.00 -6.45 7.69
CA VAL A 38 -6.63 -6.45 6.27
C VAL A 38 -5.22 -5.90 6.12
N PHE A 39 -4.93 -4.73 6.69
CA PHE A 39 -3.61 -4.12 6.56
C PHE A 39 -2.53 -4.98 7.22
N ALA A 40 -2.71 -5.38 8.48
CA ALA A 40 -1.74 -6.25 9.17
C ALA A 40 -1.58 -7.62 8.47
N GLY A 41 -2.66 -8.18 7.94
CA GLY A 41 -2.67 -9.43 7.20
C GLY A 41 -1.87 -9.35 5.90
N LEU A 42 -2.09 -8.30 5.10
CA LEU A 42 -1.34 -8.03 3.87
C LEU A 42 0.14 -7.83 4.14
N LEU A 43 0.50 -7.02 5.15
CA LEU A 43 1.89 -6.83 5.53
C LEU A 43 2.54 -8.17 5.93
N ASN A 44 1.85 -9.01 6.69
CA ASN A 44 2.35 -10.34 7.05
C ASN A 44 2.49 -11.27 5.83
N LEU A 45 1.59 -11.19 4.84
CA LEU A 45 1.72 -11.93 3.58
C LEU A 45 2.95 -11.45 2.79
N ALA A 46 3.13 -10.14 2.64
CA ALA A 46 4.31 -9.55 1.99
C ALA A 46 5.62 -9.91 2.70
N LEU A 47 5.62 -10.04 4.03
CA LEU A 47 6.78 -10.53 4.78
C LEU A 47 7.08 -12.02 4.57
N ARG A 48 6.05 -12.85 4.40
CA ARG A 48 6.19 -14.31 4.25
C ARG A 48 6.51 -14.72 2.84
N PHE A 49 5.97 -14.00 1.86
CA PHE A 49 6.05 -14.29 0.44
C PHE A 49 6.61 -13.07 -0.30
N SER A 50 7.78 -12.60 0.15
CA SER A 50 8.39 -11.34 -0.31
C SER A 50 8.76 -11.30 -1.79
N GLU A 51 8.83 -12.46 -2.45
CA GLU A 51 9.08 -12.57 -3.89
C GLU A 51 7.78 -12.60 -4.72
N ASN A 52 6.63 -12.85 -4.08
CA ASN A 52 5.35 -13.06 -4.75
C ASN A 52 4.32 -11.99 -4.44
N ILE A 53 4.43 -11.25 -3.34
CA ILE A 53 3.44 -10.26 -2.91
C ILE A 53 4.06 -8.87 -2.92
N ILE A 54 3.53 -7.99 -3.76
CA ILE A 54 3.89 -6.58 -3.83
C ILE A 54 2.69 -5.75 -3.37
N LEU A 55 2.92 -4.83 -2.44
CA LEU A 55 1.89 -3.91 -1.94
C LEU A 55 2.23 -2.50 -2.42
N LEU A 56 1.42 -1.98 -3.34
CA LEU A 56 1.47 -0.56 -3.66
C LEU A 56 0.79 0.29 -2.58
N ARG A 57 1.13 1.57 -2.53
CA ARG A 57 0.50 2.56 -1.65
C ARG A 57 -0.77 3.09 -2.31
N GLY A 58 -1.89 3.12 -1.58
CA GLY A 58 -3.09 3.84 -2.00
C GLY A 58 -3.17 5.25 -1.40
N ASN A 59 -4.14 6.04 -1.85
CA ASN A 59 -4.40 7.36 -1.24
C ASN A 59 -4.93 7.22 0.19
N HIS A 60 -5.55 6.07 0.52
CA HIS A 60 -5.96 5.73 1.88
C HIS A 60 -4.82 5.27 2.80
N GLU A 61 -3.60 5.11 2.29
CA GLU A 61 -2.39 4.99 3.10
C GLU A 61 -1.59 6.31 3.06
N PRO A 62 -2.14 7.44 3.54
CA PRO A 62 -1.71 8.77 3.13
C PRO A 62 -0.32 9.13 3.68
N PRO A 63 0.45 9.96 2.95
CA PRO A 63 1.51 10.72 3.59
C PRO A 63 0.89 11.79 4.50
N ILE A 64 1.66 12.28 5.46
CA ILE A 64 1.17 13.30 6.41
C ILE A 64 0.73 14.54 5.63
N GLY A 65 -0.51 14.98 5.86
CA GLY A 65 -1.10 16.17 5.22
C GLY A 65 -1.83 15.92 3.91
N LEU A 66 -1.84 14.68 3.39
CA LEU A 66 -2.66 14.26 2.25
C LEU A 66 -3.66 13.16 2.64
N GLU A 67 -4.14 13.19 3.88
CA GLU A 67 -5.16 12.25 4.35
C GLU A 67 -6.45 12.38 3.52
N PRO A 68 -7.04 11.25 3.08
CA PRO A 68 -8.30 11.30 2.34
C PRO A 68 -9.43 11.77 3.26
N PHE A 69 -10.53 12.23 2.65
CA PHE A 69 -11.75 12.51 3.40
C PHE A 69 -12.90 11.60 2.96
N PRO A 70 -13.48 10.79 3.87
CA PRO A 70 -13.07 10.58 5.27
C PRO A 70 -11.84 9.65 5.40
N HIS A 71 -11.03 9.89 6.45
CA HIS A 71 -9.98 8.99 6.94
C HIS A 71 -10.39 8.43 8.31
N ASP A 72 -11.04 7.27 8.35
CA ASP A 72 -11.64 6.68 9.54
C ASP A 72 -10.72 5.69 10.28
N TYR A 73 -9.59 5.29 9.70
CA TYR A 73 -8.62 4.39 10.32
C TYR A 73 -8.14 4.85 11.72
N PRO A 74 -7.79 6.13 11.97
CA PRO A 74 -7.43 6.58 13.32
C PRO A 74 -8.58 6.44 14.32
N TYR A 75 -9.83 6.60 13.86
CA TYR A 75 -11.02 6.43 14.69
C TYR A 75 -11.22 4.96 15.05
N VAL A 76 -11.12 4.05 14.08
CA VAL A 76 -11.23 2.60 14.32
C VAL A 76 -10.12 2.11 15.25
N LEU A 77 -8.90 2.63 15.11
CA LEU A 77 -7.83 2.33 16.06
C LEU A 77 -8.18 2.78 17.49
N ARG A 78 -8.74 3.99 17.64
CA ARG A 78 -9.14 4.56 18.94
C ARG A 78 -10.25 3.74 19.59
N GLU A 79 -11.27 3.40 18.83
CA GLU A 79 -12.40 2.60 19.31
C GLU A 79 -11.94 1.21 19.79
N ARG A 80 -11.05 0.56 19.04
CA ARG A 80 -10.69 -0.84 19.28
C ARG A 80 -9.51 -1.03 20.23
N PHE A 81 -8.57 -0.08 20.29
CA PHE A 81 -7.31 -0.23 21.02
C PHE A 81 -7.08 0.86 22.09
N GLY A 82 -7.99 1.82 22.23
CA GLY A 82 -7.95 2.84 23.28
C GLY A 82 -6.60 3.58 23.32
N GLY A 83 -5.91 3.52 24.47
CA GLY A 83 -4.63 4.23 24.67
C GLY A 83 -3.47 3.75 23.78
N LEU A 84 -3.60 2.63 23.06
CA LEU A 84 -2.60 2.19 22.09
C LEU A 84 -2.82 2.76 20.68
N ALA A 85 -3.96 3.41 20.43
CA ALA A 85 -4.37 3.81 19.09
C ALA A 85 -3.36 4.75 18.41
N GLU A 86 -2.89 5.76 19.13
CA GLU A 86 -1.89 6.71 18.64
C GLU A 86 -0.60 5.99 18.23
N LYS A 87 -0.12 5.08 19.09
CA LYS A 87 1.10 4.32 18.79
C LYS A 87 0.94 3.39 17.60
N LEU A 88 -0.23 2.76 17.46
CA LEU A 88 -0.54 1.92 16.32
C LEU A 88 -0.68 2.73 15.03
N TYR A 89 -1.23 3.94 15.11
CA TYR A 89 -1.32 4.85 13.97
C TYR A 89 0.06 5.29 13.51
N GLU A 90 0.94 5.73 14.42
CA GLU A 90 2.35 6.06 14.10
C GLU A 90 3.06 4.90 13.38
N LEU A 91 2.94 3.69 13.92
CA LEU A 91 3.53 2.49 13.31
C LEU A 91 2.90 2.16 11.94
N SER A 92 1.61 2.48 11.76
CA SER A 92 0.93 2.32 10.47
C SER A 92 1.44 3.35 9.46
N SER A 93 1.57 4.62 9.84
CA SER A 93 2.13 5.68 9.01
C SER A 93 3.58 5.38 8.58
N GLU A 94 4.40 4.85 9.49
CA GLU A 94 5.74 4.36 9.15
C GLU A 94 5.70 3.20 8.15
N ALA A 95 4.68 2.34 8.22
CA ALA A 95 4.48 1.25 7.26
C ALA A 95 3.98 1.78 5.90
N PHE A 96 3.06 2.75 5.88
CA PHE A 96 2.55 3.39 4.66
C PHE A 96 3.69 4.00 3.84
N ASN A 97 4.62 4.68 4.51
CA ASN A 97 5.80 5.27 3.87
C ASN A 97 6.80 4.25 3.30
N LYS A 98 6.60 2.96 3.56
CA LYS A 98 7.41 1.86 3.02
C LYS A 98 6.69 1.07 1.94
N LEU A 99 5.42 1.37 1.67
CA LEU A 99 4.70 0.77 0.56
C LEU A 99 5.26 1.28 -0.76
N VAL A 100 5.18 0.44 -1.79
CA VAL A 100 5.72 0.75 -3.11
C VAL A 100 4.81 1.77 -3.80
N LEU A 101 5.33 2.83 -4.42
CA LEU A 101 4.47 3.84 -5.07
C LEU A 101 3.96 3.38 -6.44
N PHE A 102 4.76 2.58 -7.15
CA PHE A 102 4.45 2.10 -8.49
C PHE A 102 5.19 0.78 -8.77
N ALA A 103 4.71 -0.01 -9.73
CA ALA A 103 5.42 -1.17 -10.24
C ALA A 103 5.43 -1.15 -11.77
N ILE A 104 6.47 -1.71 -12.37
CA ILE A 104 6.56 -1.84 -13.83
C ILE A 104 6.47 -3.32 -14.19
N ALA A 105 5.42 -3.69 -14.91
CA ALA A 105 5.29 -5.00 -15.55
C ALA A 105 6.06 -4.94 -16.87
N ARG A 106 7.21 -5.64 -16.96
CA ARG A 106 8.20 -5.67 -18.05
C ARG A 106 7.70 -5.21 -19.45
N GLY A 107 7.77 -3.90 -19.71
CA GLY A 107 7.41 -3.30 -21.00
C GLY A 107 5.92 -3.36 -21.37
N GLU A 108 5.05 -3.81 -20.45
CA GLU A 108 3.61 -3.95 -20.68
C GLU A 108 2.82 -2.83 -20.02
N ALA A 109 3.09 -2.55 -18.74
CA ALA A 109 2.29 -1.62 -17.96
C ALA A 109 3.07 -0.99 -16.80
N ILE A 110 2.69 0.25 -16.49
CA ILE A 110 3.02 0.90 -15.23
C ILE A 110 1.79 0.79 -14.34
N LEU A 111 1.99 0.27 -13.15
CA LEU A 111 0.96 0.07 -12.14
C LEU A 111 1.14 1.15 -11.08
N VAL A 112 0.13 2.00 -10.94
CA VAL A 112 -0.01 3.03 -9.91
C VAL A 112 -1.38 2.90 -9.28
N HIS A 113 -1.61 3.59 -8.16
CA HIS A 113 -2.89 3.56 -7.50
C HIS A 113 -3.95 4.43 -8.20
N GLY A 114 -3.66 5.73 -8.37
CA GLY A 114 -4.52 6.66 -9.10
C GLY A 114 -4.16 6.70 -10.58
N GLY A 115 -3.15 7.50 -10.93
CA GLY A 115 -2.77 7.73 -12.32
C GLY A 115 -1.35 8.22 -12.48
N PRO A 116 -0.85 8.32 -13.73
CA PRO A 116 0.48 8.86 -13.98
C PRO A 116 0.53 10.36 -13.60
N PRO A 117 1.68 10.86 -13.13
CA PRO A 117 1.94 12.29 -12.97
C PRO A 117 1.65 13.12 -14.22
N THR A 118 1.29 14.39 -14.04
CA THR A 118 0.93 15.29 -15.15
C THR A 118 2.12 15.65 -16.05
N HIS A 119 3.33 15.67 -15.49
CA HIS A 119 4.57 15.98 -16.20
C HIS A 119 5.38 14.72 -16.54
N PHE A 120 4.70 13.59 -16.73
CA PHE A 120 5.33 12.27 -16.95
C PHE A 120 6.30 12.26 -18.14
N GLU A 121 5.99 12.96 -19.23
CA GLU A 121 6.82 12.99 -20.46
C GLU A 121 8.12 13.79 -20.30
N GLU A 122 8.20 14.66 -19.29
CA GLU A 122 9.36 15.51 -19.02
C GLU A 122 10.31 14.91 -17.97
N MET A 123 9.91 13.80 -17.35
CA MET A 123 10.67 13.11 -16.31
C MET A 123 11.20 11.79 -16.85
N GLU A 124 12.49 11.53 -16.63
CA GLU A 124 13.02 10.18 -16.83
C GLU A 124 12.29 9.22 -15.88
N VAL A 125 11.86 8.06 -16.39
CA VAL A 125 11.21 7.01 -15.59
C VAL A 125 12.05 6.74 -14.35
N ASP A 126 13.37 6.59 -14.50
CA ASP A 126 14.29 6.37 -13.40
C ASP A 126 14.41 7.54 -12.40
N GLU A 127 14.07 8.78 -12.76
CA GLU A 127 14.03 9.93 -11.84
C GLU A 127 12.72 9.99 -11.05
N MET A 128 11.59 9.70 -11.72
CA MET A 128 10.26 9.65 -11.12
C MET A 128 10.10 8.46 -10.17
N PHE A 129 10.80 7.38 -10.49
CA PHE A 129 10.66 6.06 -9.89
C PHE A 129 11.96 5.54 -9.27
N SER A 130 12.95 6.42 -9.11
CA SER A 130 14.26 6.07 -8.55
C SER A 130 14.07 5.39 -7.19
N CYS A 131 14.64 4.19 -7.04
CA CYS A 131 14.77 3.50 -5.77
C CYS A 131 15.84 4.13 -4.86
N THR A 132 16.15 5.43 -5.03
CA THR A 132 17.10 6.11 -4.16
C THR A 132 16.46 6.38 -2.81
N ASP A 133 17.26 6.59 -1.76
CA ASP A 133 16.77 6.94 -0.42
C ASP A 133 15.98 8.27 -0.36
N LYS A 134 15.84 8.96 -1.49
CA LYS A 134 15.06 10.19 -1.63
C LYS A 134 13.66 9.83 -2.10
N LEU A 135 12.67 10.05 -1.23
CA LEU A 135 11.27 10.05 -1.62
C LEU A 135 11.05 11.00 -2.81
N PRO A 136 10.17 10.65 -3.77
CA PRO A 136 9.76 11.58 -4.81
C PRO A 136 9.22 12.88 -4.18
N ARG A 137 9.22 13.96 -4.96
CA ARG A 137 8.59 15.21 -4.53
C ARG A 137 7.13 14.96 -4.19
N MET A 138 6.61 15.66 -3.18
CA MET A 138 5.25 15.37 -2.65
C MET A 138 4.15 15.58 -3.69
N ASP A 139 4.32 16.52 -4.61
CA ASP A 139 3.39 16.75 -5.73
C ASP A 139 3.29 15.53 -6.66
N ILE A 140 4.42 14.87 -6.96
CA ILE A 140 4.45 13.63 -7.74
C ILE A 140 3.76 12.49 -6.97
N VAL A 141 3.99 12.38 -5.66
CA VAL A 141 3.33 11.38 -4.82
C VAL A 141 1.82 11.60 -4.79
N GLU A 142 1.38 12.84 -4.63
CA GLU A 142 -0.04 13.21 -4.66
C GLU A 142 -0.69 12.78 -5.98
N GLU A 143 -0.08 13.12 -7.11
CA GLU A 143 -0.58 12.74 -8.44
C GLU A 143 -0.65 11.22 -8.64
N ILE A 144 0.38 10.47 -8.23
CA ILE A 144 0.38 8.99 -8.30
C ILE A 144 -0.78 8.38 -7.51
N LEU A 145 -1.12 8.99 -6.38
CA LEU A 145 -2.17 8.49 -5.48
C LEU A 145 -3.56 9.01 -5.84
N TRP A 146 -3.71 10.18 -6.45
CA TRP A 146 -5.01 10.85 -6.58
C TRP A 146 -5.47 11.11 -8.02
N ASN A 147 -4.61 10.97 -9.03
CA ASN A 147 -5.03 11.25 -10.40
C ASN A 147 -6.09 10.25 -10.87
N ASP A 148 -7.20 10.78 -11.39
CA ASP A 148 -8.23 10.02 -12.06
C ASP A 148 -8.08 10.11 -13.59
N PRO A 149 -8.51 9.08 -14.35
CA PRO A 149 -8.58 9.18 -15.80
C PRO A 149 -9.59 10.25 -16.22
N PHE A 150 -9.21 11.13 -17.16
CA PHE A 150 -10.13 12.09 -17.76
C PHE A 150 -10.83 11.48 -18.99
N GLU A 151 -12.11 11.83 -19.22
CA GLU A 151 -12.98 11.21 -20.25
C GLU A 151 -12.45 11.22 -21.70
N ASN A 152 -11.39 11.99 -21.99
CA ASN A 152 -10.78 12.13 -23.32
C ASN A 152 -9.31 11.67 -23.41
N VAL A 153 -8.81 10.87 -22.47
CA VAL A 153 -7.44 10.32 -22.57
C VAL A 153 -7.42 9.18 -23.60
N ILE A 154 -6.98 9.49 -24.81
CA ILE A 154 -6.81 8.52 -25.90
C ILE A 154 -5.35 8.05 -25.90
N ASN A 155 -5.13 6.77 -25.58
CA ASN A 155 -3.90 6.00 -25.86
C ASN A 155 -2.59 6.75 -25.55
N LEU A 156 -2.31 6.97 -24.27
CA LEU A 156 -0.95 7.28 -23.84
C LEU A 156 -0.05 6.06 -24.12
N LYS A 157 0.77 6.13 -25.17
CA LYS A 157 1.75 5.11 -25.52
C LYS A 157 3.11 5.56 -25.01
N TYR A 158 3.74 4.73 -24.19
CA TYR A 158 5.05 5.01 -23.61
C TYR A 158 6.04 3.92 -24.02
N ASP A 159 7.21 4.32 -24.51
CA ASP A 159 8.32 3.41 -24.78
C ASP A 159 9.07 3.15 -23.48
N ILE A 160 8.70 2.08 -22.78
CA ILE A 160 9.35 1.68 -21.54
C ILE A 160 10.52 0.74 -21.88
N GLU A 161 11.70 1.29 -22.18
CA GLU A 161 12.93 0.50 -22.25
C GLU A 161 13.39 0.10 -20.83
N THR A 162 12.78 -0.93 -20.24
CA THR A 162 13.20 -1.39 -18.90
C THR A 162 14.47 -2.22 -18.95
N SER A 163 15.47 -1.87 -18.14
CA SER A 163 16.46 -2.83 -17.68
C SER A 163 15.78 -3.93 -16.84
N PRO A 164 16.29 -5.18 -16.78
CA PRO A 164 15.54 -6.35 -16.31
C PRO A 164 15.10 -6.38 -14.83
N LYS A 165 15.32 -5.32 -14.03
CA LYS A 165 15.24 -5.37 -12.56
C LYS A 165 14.78 -4.08 -11.85
N THR A 166 13.83 -3.32 -12.38
CA THR A 166 13.26 -2.19 -11.61
C THR A 166 11.94 -2.58 -10.95
N ILE A 167 12.00 -3.53 -10.01
CA ILE A 167 11.03 -3.59 -8.91
C ILE A 167 11.70 -2.81 -7.79
N CYS A 168 11.07 -1.74 -7.31
CA CYS A 168 11.51 -1.10 -6.08
C CYS A 168 11.39 -2.13 -4.95
N ASN A 169 12.53 -2.74 -4.60
CA ASN A 169 12.61 -3.83 -3.64
C ASN A 169 12.20 -3.30 -2.27
N TYR A 170 10.94 -3.55 -1.93
CA TYR A 170 10.41 -3.49 -0.58
C TYR A 170 11.36 -4.21 0.39
N CYS A 171 12.00 -3.49 1.31
CA CYS A 171 12.86 -4.07 2.37
C CYS A 171 12.22 -3.85 3.76
N PRO A 172 11.43 -4.81 4.27
CA PRO A 172 10.50 -4.55 5.36
C PRO A 172 10.95 -5.09 6.72
N ASN A 173 12.13 -4.73 7.23
CA ASN A 173 12.69 -5.61 8.27
C ASN A 173 12.34 -5.31 9.74
N LYS A 174 12.23 -4.05 10.20
CA LYS A 174 11.97 -3.78 11.64
C LYS A 174 10.59 -3.21 11.95
N CYS A 175 10.26 -2.01 11.49
CA CYS A 175 9.01 -1.32 11.89
C CYS A 175 7.76 -2.12 11.54
N LEU A 176 7.75 -2.78 10.37
CA LEU A 176 6.62 -3.59 9.90
C LEU A 176 6.38 -4.83 10.78
N ARG A 177 7.45 -5.52 11.18
CA ARG A 177 7.36 -6.64 12.12
C ARG A 177 6.86 -6.17 13.48
N THR A 178 7.32 -5.00 13.94
CA THR A 178 6.85 -4.39 15.19
C THR A 178 5.37 -4.05 15.10
N PHE A 179 4.91 -3.42 14.02
CA PHE A 179 3.49 -3.14 13.81
C PHE A 179 2.63 -4.40 13.84
N ILE A 180 2.95 -5.40 13.02
CA ILE A 180 2.22 -6.68 12.97
C ILE A 180 2.17 -7.34 14.35
N THR A 181 3.30 -7.39 15.05
CA THR A 181 3.39 -7.98 16.40
C THR A 181 2.52 -7.21 17.40
N SER A 182 2.54 -5.87 17.36
CA SER A 182 1.70 -5.02 18.20
C SER A 182 0.22 -5.23 17.93
N CYS A 183 -0.19 -5.34 16.66
CA CYS A 183 -1.57 -5.64 16.28
C CYS A 183 -1.99 -7.02 16.80
N ILE A 184 -1.22 -8.08 16.53
CA ILE A 184 -1.53 -9.45 16.98
C ILE A 184 -1.65 -9.52 18.51
N THR A 185 -0.69 -8.92 19.22
CA THR A 185 -0.68 -8.91 20.69
C THR A 185 -1.90 -8.17 21.24
N SER A 186 -2.25 -7.03 20.66
CA SER A 186 -3.37 -6.20 21.11
C SER A 186 -4.72 -6.85 20.80
N LEU A 187 -4.87 -7.45 19.61
CA LEU A 187 -6.05 -8.23 19.23
C LEU A 187 -6.24 -9.45 20.14
N GLY A 188 -5.16 -10.17 20.48
CA GLY A 188 -5.22 -11.31 21.39
C GLY A 188 -5.56 -10.94 22.83
N LYS A 189 -5.24 -9.72 23.28
CA LYS A 189 -5.71 -9.16 24.56
C LYS A 189 -7.18 -8.78 24.49
N TYR A 190 -7.61 -8.14 23.40
CA TYR A 190 -9.01 -7.76 23.18
C TYR A 190 -9.94 -8.98 23.18
N SER A 191 -9.57 -10.06 22.48
CA SER A 191 -10.36 -11.30 22.47
C SER A 191 -10.46 -12.00 23.82
N ARG A 192 -9.55 -11.71 24.76
CA ARG A 192 -9.55 -12.27 26.12
C ARG A 192 -10.20 -11.36 27.17
N GLY A 193 -10.53 -10.11 26.82
CA GLY A 193 -11.20 -9.15 27.71
C GLY A 193 -12.71 -9.07 27.50
N VAL A 194 -13.28 -9.90 26.62
CA VAL A 194 -14.71 -9.94 26.26
C VAL A 194 -15.34 -11.29 26.66
N THR A 195 -14.77 -11.98 27.65
CA THR A 195 -15.36 -13.19 28.26
C THR A 195 -15.73 -12.94 29.71
#